data_AF-A0A376VXL8-F1
#
_entry.id   AF-A0A376VXL8-F1
#
_cell.length_a   1.000
_cell.length_b   1.000
_cell.length_c   1.000
_cell.angle_alpha   90.00
_cell.angle_beta   90.00
_cell.angle_gamma   90.00
#
_symmetry.space_group_name_H-M   'P 1'
#
loop_
_entity.id
_entity.type
_entity.pdbx_description
1 polymer ?
#
loop_
_entity_poly.entity_id
_entity_poly.type
_entity_poly.pdbx_seq_one_letter_code
_entity_poly.pdbx_strand_id
1 'polypeptide(L)'
;MGGVAAAGVNPTGAVSLQEVLPGKTVINIPGCPPNPHNFLATVAHIITYGKPPRLDDKNRPTFAYGRLIHEHCERRPHFDAGRFAKEFGDEGHREGWCLYHLGCKGQKLTATAQRCNSAMLAACGR
;
A
#
# COMPACT_ATOMS: atom_id res chain seq x y z
N MET A 1 13.34 1.94 2.99
CA MET A 1 12.94 1.87 4.42
C MET A 1 13.52 0.61 5.03
N GLY A 2 13.79 0.58 6.34
CA GLY A 2 14.31 -0.61 7.05
C GLY A 2 13.25 -1.54 7.66
N GLY A 3 11.96 -1.35 7.34
CA GLY A 3 10.87 -2.21 7.83
C GLY A 3 10.72 -2.17 9.35
N VAL A 4 10.19 -3.27 9.93
CA VAL A 4 10.02 -3.40 11.39
C VAL A 4 11.35 -3.39 12.15
N ALA A 5 12.42 -3.90 11.55
CA ALA A 5 13.74 -3.95 12.18
C ALA A 5 14.33 -2.55 12.45
N ALA A 6 13.99 -1.56 11.63
CA ALA A 6 14.40 -0.17 11.80
C ALA A 6 13.44 0.67 12.66
N ALA A 7 12.42 0.06 13.27
CA ALA A 7 11.47 0.78 14.12
C ALA A 7 12.07 1.08 15.51
N GLY A 8 11.57 2.15 16.15
CA GLY A 8 11.96 2.52 17.52
C GLY A 8 13.46 2.83 17.63
N VAL A 9 14.15 2.12 18.53
CA VAL A 9 15.58 2.32 18.81
C VAL A 9 16.53 1.72 17.78
N ASN A 10 16.02 0.88 16.84
CA ASN A 10 16.81 0.25 15.78
C ASN A 10 18.15 -0.36 16.26
N PRO A 11 18.13 -1.40 17.12
CA PRO A 11 19.33 -1.90 17.80
C PRO A 11 20.34 -2.56 16.84
N THR A 12 19.91 -2.93 15.63
CA THR A 12 20.75 -3.58 14.62
C THR A 12 21.36 -2.60 13.62
N GLY A 13 20.97 -1.31 13.66
CA GLY A 13 21.39 -0.34 12.66
C GLY A 13 20.83 -0.64 11.27
N ALA A 14 19.63 -1.22 11.18
CA ALA A 14 18.98 -1.51 9.91
C ALA A 14 18.74 -0.23 9.11
N VAL A 15 19.23 -0.19 7.87
CA VAL A 15 19.15 0.95 6.95
C VAL A 15 18.46 0.56 5.64
N SER A 16 18.01 1.56 4.87
CA SER A 16 17.44 1.29 3.55
C SER A 16 18.52 1.00 2.50
N LEU A 17 18.15 0.26 1.44
CA LEU A 17 19.05 0.00 0.32
C LEU A 17 19.54 1.29 -0.37
N GLN A 18 18.72 2.34 -0.37
CA GLN A 18 19.08 3.64 -0.92
C GLN A 18 20.24 4.30 -0.18
N GLU A 19 20.33 4.11 1.15
CA GLU A 19 21.42 4.64 1.99
C GLU A 19 22.71 3.86 1.75
N VAL A 20 22.61 2.54 1.53
CA VAL A 20 23.78 1.66 1.32
C VAL A 20 24.36 1.79 -0.09
N LEU A 21 23.54 2.14 -1.09
CA LEU A 21 23.95 2.21 -2.51
C LEU A 21 23.81 3.64 -3.08
N PRO A 22 24.64 4.59 -2.65
CA PRO A 22 24.62 5.94 -3.19
C PRO A 22 24.94 5.95 -4.70
N GLY A 23 24.25 6.80 -5.46
CA GLY A 23 24.42 6.92 -6.91
C GLY A 23 23.82 5.79 -7.76
N LYS A 24 23.25 4.75 -7.15
CA LYS A 24 22.49 3.72 -7.87
C LYS A 24 21.00 4.08 -7.91
N THR A 25 20.36 3.73 -9.03
CA THR A 25 18.91 3.82 -9.14
C THR A 25 18.29 2.70 -8.32
N VAL A 26 17.59 3.03 -7.25
CA VAL A 26 16.82 2.08 -6.44
C VAL A 26 15.34 2.35 -6.67
N ILE A 27 14.59 1.35 -7.11
CA ILE A 27 13.13 1.44 -7.28
C ILE A 27 12.48 0.87 -6.02
N ASN A 28 11.83 1.72 -5.25
CA ASN A 28 11.16 1.32 -4.01
C ASN A 28 9.75 0.82 -4.32
N ILE A 29 9.49 -0.46 -4.04
CA ILE A 29 8.16 -1.08 -4.05
C ILE A 29 7.75 -1.36 -2.60
N PRO A 30 7.32 -0.34 -1.83
CA PRO A 30 7.03 -0.52 -0.42
C PRO A 30 5.73 -1.32 -0.18
N GLY A 31 5.74 -2.04 0.94
CA GLY A 31 4.64 -2.82 1.52
C GLY A 31 5.23 -3.96 2.35
N CYS A 32 4.45 -4.51 3.28
CA CYS A 32 4.89 -5.57 4.17
C CYS A 32 3.91 -6.76 4.13
N PRO A 33 3.93 -7.59 3.06
CA PRO A 33 4.72 -7.47 1.83
C PRO A 33 4.11 -6.48 0.81
N PRO A 34 4.84 -6.09 -0.26
CA PRO A 34 4.27 -5.26 -1.32
C PRO A 34 3.11 -5.96 -2.04
N ASN A 35 2.22 -5.15 -2.64
CA ASN A 35 1.18 -5.68 -3.50
C ASN A 35 1.82 -6.40 -4.70
N PRO A 36 1.47 -7.67 -4.97
CA PRO A 36 2.10 -8.46 -6.02
C PRO A 36 1.89 -7.87 -7.43
N HIS A 37 0.75 -7.21 -7.68
CA HIS A 37 0.49 -6.54 -8.95
C HIS A 37 1.40 -5.32 -9.14
N ASN A 38 1.67 -4.55 -8.09
CA ASN A 38 2.59 -3.40 -8.18
C ASN A 38 4.02 -3.87 -8.51
N PHE A 39 4.46 -4.96 -7.88
CA PHE A 39 5.76 -5.56 -8.18
C PHE A 39 5.83 -6.06 -9.63
N LEU A 40 4.88 -6.92 -10.04
CA LEU A 40 4.86 -7.49 -11.38
C LEU A 40 4.73 -6.41 -12.47
N ALA A 41 3.87 -5.41 -12.28
CA ALA A 41 3.71 -4.30 -13.22
C ALA A 41 5.00 -3.49 -13.36
N THR A 42 5.76 -3.30 -12.26
CA THR A 42 7.06 -2.62 -12.31
C THR A 42 8.08 -3.44 -13.11
N VAL A 43 8.18 -4.74 -12.84
CA VAL A 43 9.10 -5.64 -13.57
C VAL A 43 8.74 -5.70 -15.06
N ALA A 44 7.46 -5.88 -15.37
CA ALA A 44 6.96 -5.90 -16.75
C ALA A 44 7.26 -4.59 -17.49
N HIS A 45 7.11 -3.44 -16.82
CA HIS A 45 7.46 -2.14 -17.40
C HIS A 45 8.95 -2.06 -17.77
N ILE A 46 9.84 -2.50 -16.88
CA ILE A 46 11.29 -2.49 -17.12
C ILE A 46 11.66 -3.40 -18.30
N ILE A 47 11.10 -4.62 -18.35
CA ILE A 47 11.35 -5.56 -19.45
C ILE A 47 10.85 -4.99 -20.78
N THR A 48 9.66 -4.38 -20.78
CA THR A 48 9.02 -3.88 -22.01
C THR A 48 9.70 -2.64 -22.57
N TYR A 49 10.10 -1.70 -21.71
CA TYR A 49 10.59 -0.38 -22.13
C TYR A 49 12.09 -0.18 -21.91
N GLY A 50 12.80 -1.14 -21.31
CA GLY A 50 14.24 -1.06 -21.03
C GLY A 50 14.62 0.04 -20.03
N LYS A 51 13.66 0.63 -19.31
CA LYS A 51 13.90 1.73 -18.37
C LYS A 51 12.91 1.70 -17.18
N PRO A 52 13.24 2.35 -16.05
CA PRO A 52 12.32 2.48 -14.93
C PRO A 52 11.04 3.25 -15.30
N PRO A 53 9.89 2.94 -14.66
CA PRO A 53 8.72 3.79 -14.74
C PRO A 53 8.99 5.15 -14.08
N ARG A 54 8.12 6.14 -14.31
CA ARG A 54 8.20 7.43 -13.60
C ARG A 54 8.06 7.22 -12.09
N LEU A 55 9.07 7.66 -11.35
CA LEU A 55 9.14 7.57 -9.89
C LEU A 55 8.74 8.88 -9.21
N ASP A 56 8.27 8.80 -7.97
CA ASP A 56 8.07 9.95 -7.09
C ASP A 56 9.36 10.33 -6.32
N ASP A 57 9.26 11.33 -5.45
CA ASP A 57 10.32 11.84 -4.59
C ASP A 57 10.91 10.79 -3.63
N LYS A 58 10.23 9.66 -3.44
CA LYS A 58 10.65 8.52 -2.61
C LYS A 58 11.09 7.33 -3.45
N ASN A 59 11.34 7.54 -4.74
CA ASN A 59 11.71 6.53 -5.73
C ASN A 59 10.66 5.40 -5.89
N ARG A 60 9.38 5.71 -5.73
CA ARG A 60 8.28 4.74 -5.89
C ARG A 60 7.58 4.93 -7.23
N PRO A 61 7.12 3.88 -7.92
CA PRO A 61 6.39 4.05 -9.17
C PRO A 61 5.11 4.87 -8.99
N THR A 62 5.01 5.99 -9.70
CA THR A 62 3.87 6.93 -9.58
C THR A 62 2.52 6.30 -9.92
N PHE A 63 2.50 5.32 -10.82
CA PHE A 63 1.27 4.60 -11.15
C PHE A 63 0.71 3.79 -9.97
N ALA A 64 1.58 3.34 -9.06
CA ALA A 64 1.21 2.50 -7.92
C ALA A 64 1.10 3.26 -6.61
N TYR A 65 1.85 4.36 -6.44
CA TYR A 65 1.97 5.08 -5.16
C TYR A 65 1.64 6.57 -5.28
N GLY A 66 1.07 7.01 -6.40
CA GLY A 66 0.73 8.42 -6.63
C GLY A 66 -0.60 8.88 -6.03
N ARG A 67 -1.41 7.98 -5.48
CA ARG A 67 -2.74 8.29 -4.91
C ARG A 67 -2.90 7.70 -3.51
N LEU A 68 -3.71 8.35 -2.69
CA LEU A 68 -4.01 7.89 -1.34
C LEU A 68 -4.94 6.67 -1.40
N ILE A 69 -4.73 5.70 -0.51
CA ILE A 69 -5.61 4.53 -0.40
C ILE A 69 -7.06 4.98 -0.17
N HIS A 70 -7.27 6.02 0.64
CA HIS A 70 -8.60 6.53 0.97
C HIS A 70 -9.35 7.16 -0.21
N GLU A 71 -8.66 7.57 -1.28
CA GLU A 71 -9.31 8.09 -2.49
C GLU A 71 -9.98 6.97 -3.30
N HIS A 72 -9.52 5.74 -3.17
CA HIS A 72 -10.03 4.56 -3.90
C HIS A 72 -10.59 3.51 -2.94
N CYS A 73 -10.91 3.91 -1.72
CA CYS A 73 -11.44 3.00 -0.70
C CYS A 73 -12.90 2.68 -1.01
N GLU A 74 -13.22 1.40 -1.12
CA GLU A 74 -14.60 0.89 -1.26
C GLU A 74 -15.53 1.35 -0.13
N ARG A 75 -14.98 1.64 1.06
CA ARG A 75 -15.73 2.14 2.22
C ARG A 75 -15.86 3.67 2.25
N ARG A 76 -15.36 4.37 1.23
CA ARG A 76 -15.37 5.84 1.16
C ARG A 76 -16.79 6.44 1.24
N PRO A 77 -17.84 5.88 0.60
CA PRO A 77 -19.20 6.40 0.76
C PRO A 77 -19.71 6.37 2.20
N HIS A 78 -19.24 5.41 3.02
CA HIS A 78 -19.58 5.36 4.45
C HIS A 78 -18.86 6.45 5.24
N PHE A 79 -17.60 6.75 4.89
CA PHE A 79 -16.86 7.87 5.48
C PHE A 79 -17.56 9.20 5.21
N ASP A 80 -17.94 9.45 3.95
CA ASP A 80 -18.60 10.69 3.54
C ASP A 80 -20.00 10.84 4.17
N ALA A 81 -20.68 9.72 4.42
CA ALA A 81 -22.00 9.69 5.07
C ALA A 81 -21.95 9.65 6.62
N GLY A 82 -20.77 9.76 7.24
CA GLY A 82 -20.62 9.72 8.70
C GLY A 82 -20.90 8.34 9.33
N ARG A 83 -20.90 7.27 8.54
CA ARG A 83 -21.12 5.89 8.98
C ARG A 83 -19.79 5.22 9.34
N PHE A 84 -19.54 5.08 10.64
CA PHE A 84 -18.29 4.54 11.17
C PHE A 84 -18.53 3.33 12.08
N ALA A 85 -17.68 2.32 11.95
CA ALA A 85 -17.53 1.29 12.97
C ALA A 85 -16.81 1.88 14.18
N LYS A 86 -17.30 1.58 15.38
CA LYS A 86 -16.75 2.05 16.66
C LYS A 86 -16.02 0.94 17.40
N GLU A 87 -16.45 -0.31 17.21
CA GLU A 87 -15.85 -1.49 17.84
C GLU A 87 -15.79 -2.67 16.86
N PHE A 88 -14.84 -3.57 17.06
CA PHE A 88 -14.77 -4.78 16.25
C PHE A 88 -15.96 -5.69 16.56
N GLY A 89 -16.88 -5.78 15.59
CA GLY A 89 -18.02 -6.71 15.64
C GLY A 89 -19.35 -6.02 15.92
N ASP A 90 -19.36 -4.69 16.08
CA ASP A 90 -20.57 -3.89 16.06
C ASP A 90 -21.31 -3.96 14.70
N GLU A 91 -22.52 -3.41 14.65
CA GLU A 91 -23.32 -3.39 13.42
C GLU A 91 -22.58 -2.72 12.27
N GLY A 92 -21.95 -1.56 12.51
CA GLY A 92 -21.21 -0.84 11.47
C GLY A 92 -20.03 -1.65 10.91
N HIS A 93 -19.30 -2.38 11.76
CA HIS A 93 -18.20 -3.24 11.34
C HIS A 93 -18.70 -4.40 10.47
N ARG A 94 -19.83 -5.03 10.85
CA ARG A 94 -20.45 -6.13 10.10
C ARG A 94 -21.01 -5.66 8.75
N GLU A 95 -21.58 -4.47 8.71
CA GLU A 95 -22.10 -3.81 7.51
C GLU A 95 -21.00 -3.17 6.64
N GLY A 96 -19.72 -3.37 6.97
CA GLY A 96 -18.59 -2.90 6.17
C GLY A 96 -18.37 -1.39 6.18
N TRP A 97 -18.85 -0.69 7.21
CA TRP A 97 -18.70 0.76 7.35
C TRP A 97 -17.23 1.18 7.51
N CYS A 98 -17.01 2.49 7.47
CA CYS A 98 -15.67 3.05 7.52
C CYS A 98 -14.98 2.75 8.86
N LEU A 99 -13.72 2.32 8.79
CA LEU A 99 -12.89 1.94 9.95
C LEU A 99 -12.06 3.11 10.51
N TYR A 100 -12.44 4.35 10.24
CA TYR A 100 -11.67 5.53 10.64
C TYR A 100 -11.43 5.56 12.16
N HIS A 101 -12.48 5.36 12.97
CA HIS A 101 -12.37 5.34 14.43
C HIS A 101 -11.64 4.12 14.99
N LEU A 102 -11.58 3.02 14.23
CA LEU A 102 -10.79 1.82 14.58
C LEU A 102 -9.31 1.93 14.17
N GLY A 103 -8.85 3.11 13.74
CA GLY A 103 -7.44 3.40 13.54
C GLY A 103 -6.94 3.27 12.10
N CYS A 104 -7.83 3.23 11.10
CA CYS A 104 -7.45 3.23 9.69
C CYS A 104 -6.48 4.38 9.35
N LYS A 105 -5.40 4.06 8.61
CA LYS A 105 -4.37 5.02 8.16
C LYS A 105 -4.42 5.31 6.66
N GLY A 106 -5.44 4.83 5.94
CA GLY A 106 -5.55 4.94 4.48
C GLY A 106 -5.53 6.38 3.95
N GLN A 107 -5.89 7.36 4.78
CA GLN A 107 -5.86 8.79 4.45
C GLN A 107 -4.45 9.40 4.46
N LYS A 108 -3.45 8.69 4.99
CA LYS A 108 -2.03 9.12 5.03
C LYS A 108 -1.10 8.20 4.22
N LEU A 109 -1.64 7.11 3.68
CA LEU A 109 -0.88 6.10 2.98
C LEU A 109 -1.21 6.12 1.49
N THR A 110 -0.18 6.08 0.66
CA THR A 110 -0.31 5.95 -0.78
C THR A 110 0.03 4.53 -1.20
N ALA A 111 -0.88 3.87 -1.91
CA ALA A 111 -0.66 2.60 -2.58
C ALA A 111 -1.90 2.30 -3.43
N THR A 112 -1.75 1.51 -4.48
CA THR A 112 -2.88 0.92 -5.19
C THR A 112 -3.71 0.11 -4.19
N ALA A 113 -4.97 0.51 -3.96
CA ALA A 113 -5.94 -0.20 -3.15
C ALA A 113 -6.53 -1.40 -3.92
N GLN A 114 -5.67 -2.24 -4.50
CA GLN A 114 -6.11 -3.50 -5.11
C GLN A 114 -6.24 -4.55 -4.01
N ARG A 115 -7.37 -5.26 -3.97
CA ARG A 115 -7.50 -6.45 -3.12
C ARG A 115 -6.42 -7.44 -3.52
N CYS A 116 -5.47 -7.73 -2.62
CA CYS A 116 -4.38 -8.68 -2.83
C CYS A 116 -4.86 -10.09 -3.22
N ASN A 117 -6.15 -10.39 -3.04
CA ASN A 117 -6.72 -11.72 -3.19
C ASN A 117 -7.81 -11.82 -4.26
N SER A 118 -7.79 -10.93 -5.26
CA SER A 118 -8.77 -10.99 -6.36
C SER A 118 -8.75 -12.34 -7.10
N ALA A 119 -7.62 -13.06 -7.06
CA ALA A 119 -7.51 -14.43 -7.57
C ALA A 119 -8.20 -15.49 -6.69
N MET A 120 -8.32 -15.31 -5.37
CA MET A 120 -9.07 -16.23 -4.51
C MET A 120 -10.57 -15.93 -4.51
N LEU A 121 -10.96 -14.67 -4.75
CA LEU A 121 -12.38 -14.32 -4.95
C LEU A 121 -12.93 -14.89 -6.27
N ALA A 122 -12.09 -15.10 -7.28
CA ALA A 122 -12.47 -15.84 -8.49
C ALA A 122 -12.58 -17.36 -8.26
N ALA A 123 -11.95 -17.89 -7.20
CA ALA A 123 -12.06 -19.30 -6.80
C ALA A 123 -13.23 -19.55 -5.81
N CYS A 124 -13.71 -18.51 -5.14
CA CYS A 124 -14.90 -18.53 -4.28
C CYS A 124 -16.11 -17.97 -5.05
N GLY A 125 -16.30 -18.46 -6.28
CA GLY A 125 -17.54 -18.34 -7.02
C GLY A 125 -18.47 -19.49 -6.65
N ARG A 126 -19.05 -19.42 -5.44
CA ARG A 126 -20.28 -20.10 -5.01
C ARG A 126 -20.68 -19.63 -3.61
#